data_AF-A0A957SMT5-F1
#
_entry.id   AF-A0A957SMT5-F1
#
_cell.length_a   1.000
_cell.length_b   1.000
_cell.length_c   1.000
_cell.angle_alpha   90.00
_cell.angle_beta   90.00
_cell.angle_gamma   90.00
#
_symmetry.space_group_name_H-M   'P 1'
#
loop_
_entity.id
_entity.type
_entity.pdbx_description
1 polymer ?
#
loop_
_entity_poly.entity_id
_entity_poly.type
_entity_poly.pdbx_seq_one_letter_code
_entity_poly.pdbx_strand_id
1 'polypeptide(L)'
;MRKNLIPWGQIQGAVWLIGLAIIAWQNWWWPGILVLVAVSGIVEGIIRNYTTHDAESKALEQQRMTSLPEQCPSCGSPVDAQNVRWSNQTTANCPYCGTKLTQPQKSVSA
;
A
#
# COMPACT_ATOMS: atom_id res chain seq x y z
N MET A 1 14.41 10.94 -21.37
CA MET A 1 13.83 11.93 -20.43
C MET A 1 14.78 12.09 -19.25
N ARG A 2 15.55 13.17 -19.19
CA ARG A 2 16.47 13.42 -18.07
C ARG A 2 15.62 13.81 -16.86
N LYS A 3 15.48 12.88 -15.91
CA LYS A 3 15.05 13.21 -14.56
C LYS A 3 16.17 14.07 -14.00
N ASN A 4 15.96 15.38 -13.89
CA ASN A 4 16.73 16.18 -12.94
C ASN A 4 16.38 15.61 -11.57
N LEU A 5 17.09 14.55 -11.17
CA LEU A 5 17.06 14.01 -9.83
C LEU A 5 17.82 15.02 -8.97
N ILE A 6 17.19 16.17 -8.69
CA ILE A 6 17.48 16.83 -7.43
C ILE A 6 17.19 15.74 -6.39
N PRO A 7 18.20 15.25 -5.66
CA PRO A 7 17.98 14.20 -4.69
C PRO A 7 16.91 14.73 -3.75
N TRP A 8 15.77 14.05 -3.66
CA TRP A 8 14.64 14.53 -2.85
C TRP A 8 15.06 14.86 -1.40
N GLY A 9 16.08 14.17 -0.89
CA GLY A 9 16.73 14.45 0.39
C GLY A 9 17.42 15.82 0.51
N GLN A 10 17.90 16.43 -0.58
CA GLN A 10 18.52 17.77 -0.56
C GLN A 10 17.48 18.86 -0.33
N ILE A 11 16.29 18.75 -0.94
CA ILE A 11 15.18 19.69 -0.72
C ILE A 11 14.70 19.60 0.73
N GLN A 12 14.60 18.37 1.24
CA GLN A 12 14.18 18.12 2.61
C GLN A 12 15.21 18.65 3.63
N GLY A 13 16.51 18.50 3.34
CA GLY A 13 17.58 19.09 4.14
C GLY A 13 17.56 20.62 4.13
N ALA A 14 17.32 21.24 2.98
CA ALA A 14 17.21 22.70 2.87
C ALA A 14 16.03 23.25 3.69
N VAL A 15 14.86 22.61 3.60
CA VAL A 15 13.68 22.97 4.42
C VAL A 15 13.98 22.85 5.92
N TRP A 16 14.71 21.80 6.32
CA TRP A 16 15.08 21.59 7.71
C TRP A 16 16.07 22.65 8.22
N LEU A 17 17.07 23.01 7.42
CA LEU A 17 18.06 24.05 7.74
C LEU A 17 17.42 25.44 7.81
N ILE A 18 16.44 25.74 6.95
CA ILE A 18 15.67 26.99 7.03
C ILE A 18 14.90 27.04 8.34
N GLY A 19 14.24 25.95 8.74
CA GLY A 19 13.54 25.85 10.01
C GLY A 19 14.46 26.07 11.22
N LEU A 20 15.62 25.42 11.23
CA LEU A 20 16.62 25.61 12.29
C LEU A 20 17.22 27.02 12.31
N ALA A 21 17.49 27.60 11.15
CA ALA A 21 18.07 28.94 11.04
C ALA A 21 17.14 30.02 11.64
N ILE A 22 15.83 29.90 11.41
CA ILE A 22 14.84 30.83 11.97
C ILE A 22 14.76 30.70 13.50
N ILE A 23 14.81 29.48 14.04
CA ILE A 23 14.75 29.23 15.49
C ILE A 23 16.03 29.72 16.19
N ALA A 24 17.20 29.50 15.56
CA ALA A 24 18.48 29.96 16.07
C ALA A 24 18.55 31.49 16.15
N TRP A 25 17.93 32.21 15.21
CA TRP A 25 17.87 33.68 15.23
C TRP A 25 17.11 34.21 16.45
N GLN A 26 16.04 33.52 16.88
CA GLN A 26 15.15 34.05 17.90
C GLN A 26 15.68 33.95 19.35
N ASN A 27 16.93 33.50 19.53
CA ASN A 27 17.63 33.32 20.82
C ASN A 27 16.85 32.41 21.81
N TRP A 28 15.82 31.72 21.31
CA TRP A 28 14.85 30.89 22.02
C TRP A 28 15.00 29.42 21.58
N TRP A 29 16.26 28.98 21.50
CA TRP A 29 16.71 27.64 21.08
C TRP A 29 15.93 26.52 21.77
N TRP A 30 15.77 26.61 23.10
CA TRP A 30 15.27 25.52 23.93
C TRP A 30 13.78 25.21 23.70
N PRO A 31 12.86 26.20 23.69
CA PRO A 31 11.47 25.93 23.37
C PRO A 31 11.27 25.45 21.92
N GLY A 32 12.05 25.94 20.96
CA GLY A 32 11.90 25.55 19.55
C GLY A 32 12.21 24.07 19.27
N ILE A 33 13.29 23.54 19.85
CA ILE A 33 13.66 22.11 19.69
C ILE A 33 12.61 21.18 20.31
N LEU A 34 12.06 21.53 21.48
CA LEU A 34 11.01 20.71 22.11
C LEU A 34 9.74 20.63 21.25
N VAL A 35 9.36 21.74 20.60
CA VAL A 35 8.19 21.75 19.71
C VAL A 35 8.44 20.89 18.46
N LEU A 36 9.61 20.99 17.83
CA LEU A 36 9.97 20.16 16.66
C LEU A 36 9.99 18.67 16.98
N VAL A 37 10.52 18.30 18.16
CA VAL A 37 10.54 16.92 18.65
C VAL A 37 9.13 16.43 18.98
N ALA A 38 8.30 17.27 19.61
CA ALA A 38 6.90 16.92 19.91
C ALA A 38 6.09 16.69 18.63
N VAL A 39 6.20 17.60 17.65
CA VAL A 39 5.49 17.46 16.36
C VAL A 39 6.00 16.24 15.60
N SER A 40 7.32 16.01 15.55
CA SER A 40 7.88 14.80 14.92
C SER A 40 7.39 13.52 15.59
N GLY A 41 7.40 13.48 16.93
CA GLY A 41 6.90 12.32 17.68
C GLY A 41 5.41 12.06 17.48
N ILE A 42 4.59 13.13 17.40
CA ILE A 42 3.17 13.03 17.06
C ILE A 42 2.99 12.48 15.64
N VAL A 43 3.72 13.01 14.66
CA VAL A 43 3.66 12.56 13.27
C VAL A 43 4.06 11.09 13.16
N GLU A 44 5.12 10.65 13.83
CA GLU A 44 5.52 9.23 13.86
C GLU A 44 4.48 8.34 14.56
N GLY A 45 3.88 8.80 15.66
CA GLY A 45 2.80 8.08 16.36
C GLY A 45 1.56 7.92 15.47
N ILE A 46 1.20 8.97 14.74
CA ILE A 46 0.16 8.99 13.72
C ILE A 46 0.51 7.99 12.62
N ILE A 47 1.69 8.09 11.97
CA ILE A 47 2.10 7.21 10.86
C ILE A 47 2.09 5.74 11.28
N ARG A 48 2.59 5.40 12.48
CA ARG A 48 2.55 4.03 13.01
C ARG A 48 1.11 3.49 13.10
N ASN A 49 0.16 4.34 13.47
CA ASN A 49 -1.25 3.99 13.49
C ASN A 49 -1.89 3.90 12.09
N TYR A 50 -1.34 4.56 11.07
CA TYR A 50 -1.82 4.41 9.68
C TYR A 50 -1.18 3.21 8.96
N THR A 51 0.08 2.86 9.25
CA THR A 51 0.77 1.74 8.62
C THR A 51 0.08 0.38 8.85
N THR A 52 -0.67 0.24 9.94
CA THR A 52 -1.50 -0.94 10.21
C THR A 52 -2.65 -1.10 9.20
N HIS A 53 -3.20 0.01 8.67
CA HIS A 53 -4.30 -0.02 7.70
C HIS A 53 -3.83 -0.26 6.25
N ASP A 54 -2.65 0.22 5.88
CA ASP A 54 -2.09 0.02 4.53
C ASP A 54 -1.50 -1.38 4.32
N ALA A 55 -1.08 -2.05 5.41
CA ALA A 55 -0.59 -3.42 5.36
C ALA A 55 -1.71 -4.41 4.96
N GLU A 56 -2.92 -4.18 5.47
CA GLU A 56 -4.07 -5.05 5.22
C GLU A 56 -4.60 -4.90 3.78
N SER A 57 -4.66 -3.67 3.27
CA SER A 57 -5.10 -3.41 1.89
C SER A 57 -4.13 -3.93 0.83
N LYS A 58 -2.81 -3.88 1.09
CA LYS A 58 -1.80 -4.54 0.23
C LYS A 58 -1.87 -6.06 0.30
N ALA A 59 -2.11 -6.62 1.49
CA ALA A 59 -2.26 -8.06 1.67
C ALA A 59 -3.51 -8.60 0.95
N LEU A 60 -4.64 -7.90 1.02
CA LEU A 60 -5.88 -8.28 0.35
C LEU A 60 -5.74 -8.29 -1.19
N GLU A 61 -5.06 -7.29 -1.75
CA GLU A 61 -4.80 -7.24 -3.20
C GLU A 61 -3.88 -8.37 -3.68
N GLN A 62 -2.81 -8.65 -2.92
CA GLN A 62 -1.90 -9.76 -3.19
C GLN A 62 -2.59 -11.12 -3.06
N GLN A 63 -3.47 -11.27 -2.07
CA GLN A 63 -4.26 -12.48 -1.85
C GLN A 63 -5.27 -12.73 -2.98
N ARG A 64 -5.91 -11.68 -3.54
CA ARG A 64 -6.79 -11.85 -4.71
C ARG A 64 -6.04 -12.33 -5.95
N MET A 65 -4.83 -11.83 -6.15
CA MET A 65 -3.99 -12.23 -7.28
C MET A 65 -3.48 -13.68 -7.16
N THR A 66 -3.38 -14.20 -5.92
CA THR A 66 -2.89 -15.56 -5.65
C THR A 66 -4.00 -16.60 -5.52
N SER A 67 -5.26 -16.17 -5.31
CA SER A 67 -6.37 -17.08 -4.95
C SER A 67 -7.29 -17.47 -6.11
N LEU A 68 -6.97 -17.10 -7.35
CA LEU A 68 -7.69 -17.59 -8.52
C LEU A 68 -6.94 -18.75 -9.20
N PRO A 69 -7.56 -19.93 -9.34
CA PRO A 69 -6.96 -21.02 -10.09
C PRO A 69 -6.83 -20.61 -11.56
N GLU A 70 -5.65 -20.86 -12.14
CA GLU A 70 -5.31 -20.48 -13.52
C GLU A 70 -6.22 -21.15 -14.55
N GLN A 71 -6.93 -22.23 -14.18
CA GLN A 71 -7.75 -23.06 -15.07
C GLN A 71 -9.11 -23.40 -14.44
N CYS A 72 -10.17 -23.31 -15.25
CA CYS A 72 -11.53 -23.64 -14.82
C CYS A 72 -11.76 -25.16 -14.80
N PRO A 73 -12.24 -25.78 -13.70
CA PRO A 73 -12.48 -27.22 -13.65
C PRO A 73 -13.69 -27.71 -14.47
N SER A 74 -14.59 -26.81 -14.91
CA SER A 74 -15.75 -27.16 -15.74
C SER A 74 -15.47 -27.13 -17.25
N CYS A 75 -14.52 -26.31 -17.71
CA CYS A 75 -14.27 -26.12 -19.14
C CYS A 75 -12.79 -26.13 -19.55
N GLY A 76 -11.87 -26.13 -18.59
CA GLY A 76 -10.41 -26.12 -18.82
C GLY A 76 -9.86 -24.79 -19.33
N SER A 77 -10.67 -23.74 -19.46
CA SER A 77 -10.23 -22.43 -19.97
C SER A 77 -9.33 -21.69 -18.98
N PRO A 78 -8.36 -20.88 -19.46
CA PRO A 78 -7.51 -20.06 -18.60
C PRO A 78 -8.35 -18.95 -17.95
N VAL A 79 -8.36 -18.91 -16.63
CA VAL A 79 -9.18 -17.96 -15.86
C VAL A 79 -8.26 -17.02 -15.10
N ASP A 80 -8.45 -15.72 -15.32
CA ASP A 80 -7.64 -14.67 -14.69
C ASP A 80 -8.53 -13.79 -13.79
N ALA A 81 -8.00 -13.38 -12.63
CA ALA A 81 -8.71 -12.58 -11.61
C ALA A 81 -9.21 -11.23 -12.14
N GLN A 82 -8.60 -10.73 -13.20
CA GLN A 82 -8.96 -9.47 -13.84
C GLN A 82 -10.03 -9.63 -14.92
N ASN A 83 -10.19 -10.84 -15.48
CA ASN A 83 -11.07 -11.11 -16.61
C ASN A 83 -12.38 -11.84 -16.23
N VAL A 84 -12.58 -12.10 -14.93
CA VAL A 84 -13.82 -12.71 -14.42
C VAL A 84 -14.80 -11.66 -13.90
N ARG A 85 -16.08 -11.80 -14.29
CA ARG A 85 -17.15 -10.99 -13.71
C ARG A 85 -17.49 -11.54 -12.33
N TRP A 86 -17.06 -10.81 -11.29
CA TRP A 86 -17.41 -11.09 -9.90
C TRP A 86 -18.90 -10.84 -9.70
N SER A 87 -19.63 -11.89 -9.36
CA SER A 87 -21.05 -11.78 -9.04
C SER A 87 -21.28 -11.38 -7.58
N ASN A 88 -20.36 -11.77 -6.69
CA ASN A 88 -20.34 -11.46 -5.24
C ASN A 88 -18.89 -11.54 -4.73
N GLN A 89 -18.65 -11.24 -3.45
CA GLN A 89 -17.31 -11.25 -2.80
C GLN A 89 -16.57 -12.61 -2.88
N THR A 90 -17.28 -13.71 -3.13
CA THR A 90 -16.73 -15.08 -3.09
C THR A 90 -17.15 -15.93 -4.30
N THR A 91 -17.86 -15.36 -5.27
CA THR A 91 -18.38 -16.10 -6.44
C THR A 91 -18.12 -15.31 -7.71
N ALA A 92 -17.32 -15.89 -8.60
CA ALA A 92 -17.01 -15.33 -9.91
C ALA A 92 -17.71 -16.14 -11.00
N ASN A 93 -18.21 -15.51 -12.06
CA ASN A 93 -18.76 -16.23 -13.20
C ASN A 93 -17.68 -16.42 -14.28
N CYS A 94 -17.51 -17.64 -14.78
CA CYS A 94 -16.56 -17.90 -15.85
C CYS A 94 -17.01 -17.20 -17.15
N PRO A 95 -16.15 -16.39 -17.81
CA PRO A 95 -16.51 -15.68 -19.04
C PRO A 95 -16.67 -16.60 -20.26
N TYR A 96 -16.12 -17.82 -20.21
CA TYR A 96 -16.14 -18.76 -21.33
C TYR A 96 -17.35 -19.71 -21.29
N CYS A 97 -17.57 -20.37 -20.15
CA CYS A 97 -18.64 -21.37 -20.01
C CYS A 97 -19.86 -20.86 -19.22
N GLY A 98 -19.78 -19.68 -18.61
CA GLY A 98 -20.88 -19.08 -17.85
C GLY A 98 -21.22 -19.78 -16.54
N THR A 99 -20.45 -20.80 -16.13
CA THR A 99 -20.67 -21.50 -14.87
C THR A 99 -20.22 -20.64 -13.68
N LYS A 100 -20.92 -20.80 -12.55
CA LYS A 100 -20.58 -20.13 -11.30
C LYS A 100 -19.37 -20.81 -10.67
N LEU A 101 -18.26 -20.09 -10.59
CA LEU A 101 -17.06 -20.50 -9.87
C LEU A 101 -17.26 -20.11 -8.40
N THR A 102 -17.74 -21.06 -7.60
CA THR A 102 -17.62 -20.99 -6.14
C THR A 102 -16.22 -21.44 -5.79
N GLN A 103 -15.39 -20.59 -5.17
CA GLN A 103 -13.99 -20.94 -4.86
C GLN A 103 -13.91 -22.30 -4.14
N PRO A 104 -13.30 -23.35 -4.75
CA PRO A 104 -12.81 -24.48 -3.99
C PRO A 104 -11.38 -24.14 -3.56
N GLN A 105 -11.24 -23.51 -2.40
CA GLN A 105 -9.95 -23.43 -1.71
C GLN A 105 -9.53 -24.85 -1.31
N LYS A 106 -8.60 -25.47 -2.06
CA LYS A 106 -7.53 -26.39 -1.60
C LYS A 106 -7.10 -27.35 -2.72
N SER A 107 -5.89 -27.15 -3.25
CA SER A 107 -5.03 -28.25 -3.72
C SER A 107 -3.61 -27.99 -3.23
N VAL A 108 -3.38 -28.34 -1.96
CA VAL A 108 -2.05 -28.71 -1.48
C VAL A 108 -1.71 -30.01 -2.20
N SER A 109 -0.88 -29.92 -3.23
CA SER A 109 -0.26 -31.07 -3.88
C SER A 109 0.94 -31.47 -3.04
N ALA A 110 0.85 -32.67 -2.46
CA ALA A 110 1.91 -33.39 -1.76
C ALA A 110 2.99 -33.88 -2.73
#